data_AF-A0A2S9VER4-F1
#
_entry.id   AF-A0A2S9VER4-F1
#
_cell.length_a   1.000
_cell.length_b   1.000
_cell.length_c   1.000
_cell.angle_alpha   90.00
_cell.angle_beta   90.00
_cell.angle_gamma   90.00
#
_symmetry.space_group_name_H-M   'P 1'
#
loop_
_entity.id
_entity.type
_entity.pdbx_description
1 polymer ?
#
loop_
_entity_poly.entity_id
_entity_poly.type
_entity_poly.pdbx_seq_one_letter_code
_entity_poly.pdbx_strand_id
1 'polypeptide(L)' 'MGTHTKINFTDFPEQGSWLGKKFRICFNYDTTKTLTGICVRDDREAPGRTIFKLDDGRYVLSTECQCQPL' A
#
# COMPACT_ATOMS: atom_id res chain seq x y z
N MET A 1 16.67 -2.91 15.63
CA MET A 1 15.72 -4.04 15.83
C MET A 1 14.97 -4.21 14.51
N GLY A 2 15.39 -5.15 13.66
CA GLY A 2 15.08 -5.08 12.22
C GLY A 2 15.19 -6.41 11.48
N THR A 3 14.60 -7.46 12.03
CA THR A 3 14.45 -8.74 11.35
C THR A 3 13.04 -9.27 11.66
N HIS A 4 12.10 -9.00 10.76
CA HIS A 4 10.81 -9.69 10.78
C HIS A 4 11.01 -11.08 10.16
N THR A 5 10.61 -12.11 10.90
CA THR A 5 10.89 -13.53 10.61
C THR A 5 10.37 -14.02 9.25
N LYS A 6 9.43 -13.28 8.64
CA LYS A 6 8.75 -13.61 7.38
C LYS A 6 9.06 -12.63 6.23
N ILE A 7 10.15 -11.87 6.31
CA ILE A 7 10.65 -11.07 5.18
C ILE A 7 12.02 -11.63 4.80
N ASN A 8 12.01 -12.74 4.08
CA ASN A 8 13.21 -13.33 3.47
C ASN A 8 13.16 -13.12 1.96
N PHE A 9 14.22 -13.50 1.25
CA PHE A 9 14.25 -13.42 -0.21
C PHE A 9 13.10 -14.19 -0.88
N THR A 10 12.62 -15.26 -0.24
CA THR A 10 11.58 -16.17 -0.72
C THR A 10 10.24 -16.03 -0.01
N ASP A 11 10.25 -15.49 1.21
CA ASP A 11 9.09 -15.49 2.10
C ASP A 11 8.64 -14.05 2.28
N PHE A 12 7.39 -13.81 1.90
CA PHE A 12 6.70 -12.53 2.04
C PHE A 12 5.49 -12.72 2.98
N PRO A 13 5.04 -11.66 3.66
CA PRO A 13 3.87 -11.73 4.53
C PRO A 13 2.62 -12.12 3.73
N GLU A 14 1.67 -12.81 4.37
CA GLU A 14 0.36 -13.08 3.77
C GLU A 14 -0.25 -11.76 3.27
N GLN A 15 -0.60 -11.73 1.99
CA GLN A 15 -1.20 -10.55 1.38
C GLN A 15 -2.71 -10.57 1.63
N GLY A 16 -3.25 -9.43 2.05
CA GLY A 16 -4.68 -9.26 2.29
C GLY A 16 -5.48 -9.03 0.99
N SER A 17 -6.79 -8.91 1.16
CA SER A 17 -7.77 -8.83 0.07
C SER A 17 -7.73 -7.53 -0.72
N TRP A 18 -6.83 -6.60 -0.40
CA TRP A 18 -6.65 -5.35 -1.12
C TRP A 18 -5.59 -5.42 -2.20
N LEU A 19 -4.74 -6.45 -2.21
CA LEU A 19 -3.73 -6.65 -3.23
C LEU A 19 -4.33 -6.64 -4.64
N GLY A 20 -3.75 -5.85 -5.54
CA GLY A 20 -4.18 -5.71 -6.94
C GLY A 20 -5.41 -4.84 -7.17
N LYS A 21 -6.08 -4.34 -6.12
CA LYS A 21 -7.24 -3.45 -6.28
C LYS A 21 -6.82 -2.02 -6.58
N LYS A 22 -7.67 -1.32 -7.32
CA LYS A 22 -7.51 0.11 -7.59
C LYS A 22 -8.02 0.93 -6.42
N PHE A 23 -7.27 1.96 -6.07
CA PHE A 23 -7.60 2.92 -5.02
C PHE A 23 -7.42 4.33 -5.54
N ARG A 24 -8.26 5.22 -5.04
CA ARG A 24 -8.09 6.67 -5.15
C ARG A 24 -7.32 7.15 -3.92
N ILE A 25 -6.23 7.87 -4.15
CA ILE A 25 -5.28 8.29 -3.13
C ILE A 25 -5.24 9.82 -3.09
N CYS A 26 -5.32 10.40 -1.89
CA CYS A 26 -5.07 11.82 -1.67
C CYS A 26 -4.02 12.02 -0.57
N PHE A 27 -3.38 13.18 -0.62
CA PHE A 27 -2.38 13.60 0.36
C PHE A 27 -2.95 14.79 1.14
N ASN A 28 -2.59 14.89 2.42
CA ASN A 28 -3.03 15.98 3.29
C ASN A 28 -4.56 16.14 3.37
N TYR A 29 -5.34 15.07 3.15
CA TYR A 29 -6.81 15.14 3.04
C TYR A 29 -7.32 16.07 1.92
N ASP A 30 -6.48 16.47 0.96
CA ASP A 30 -6.90 17.31 -0.15
C ASP A 30 -7.66 16.46 -1.18
N THR A 31 -9.00 16.48 -1.09
CA THR A 31 -9.89 15.73 -1.99
C THR A 31 -10.02 16.35 -3.38
N THR A 32 -9.44 17.54 -3.60
CA THR A 32 -9.42 18.20 -4.92
C THR A 32 -8.31 17.63 -5.80
N LYS A 33 -7.21 17.19 -5.20
CA LYS A 33 -6.06 16.57 -5.88
C LYS A 33 -5.94 15.11 -5.50
N THR A 34 -6.71 14.28 -6.18
CA THR A 34 -6.64 12.83 -6.00
C THR A 34 -5.90 12.17 -7.15
N LEU A 35 -5.01 11.24 -6.81
CA LEU A 35 -4.37 10.34 -7.75
C LEU A 35 -5.07 8.98 -7.71
N THR A 36 -4.90 8.20 -8.78
CA THR A 36 -5.30 6.80 -8.77
C THR A 36 -4.07 5.91 -8.70
N GLY A 37 -4.24 4.74 -8.11
CA GLY A 37 -3.16 3.77 -7.95
C GLY A 37 -3.71 2.37 -7.76
N ILE A 38 -2.80 1.40 -7.72
CA ILE A 38 -3.08 0.00 -7.47
C ILE A 38 -2.35 -0.40 -6.18
N CYS A 39 -3.03 -1.14 -5.31
CA CYS A 39 -2.38 -1.74 -4.16
C CYS A 39 -1.43 -2.85 -4.64
N VAL A 40 -0.13 -2.65 -4.42
CA VAL A 40 0.91 -3.61 -4.84
C VAL A 40 1.41 -4.46 -3.69
N ARG A 41 1.05 -4.08 -2.45
CA ARG A 41 1.35 -4.85 -1.25
C ARG A 41 0.33 -4.52 -0.18
N ASP A 42 -0.19 -5.53 0.47
CA ASP A 42 -1.11 -5.41 1.60
C ASP A 42 -0.76 -6.48 2.62
N ASP A 43 0.22 -6.22 3.49
CA ASP A 43 0.63 -7.24 4.46
C ASP A 43 -0.46 -7.39 5.54
N ARG A 44 -1.12 -8.55 5.60
CA ARG A 44 -2.07 -8.91 6.67
C ARG A 44 -1.36 -9.30 7.96
N GLU A 45 -0.12 -9.76 7.83
CA GLU A 45 0.75 -10.11 8.95
C GLU A 45 1.78 -9.00 9.22
N ALA A 46 2.38 -9.01 10.41
CA ALA A 46 3.44 -8.05 10.75
C ALA A 46 4.56 -8.08 9.69
N PRO A 47 4.95 -6.92 9.11
CA PRO A 47 4.86 -5.58 9.69
C PRO A 47 3.58 -4.77 9.37
N GLY A 48 2.57 -5.35 8.72
CA GLY A 48 1.30 -4.66 8.46
C GLY A 48 1.45 -3.49 7.49
N ARG A 49 2.31 -3.62 6.48
CA ARG A 49 2.57 -2.56 5.50
C ARG A 49 1.71 -2.74 4.26
N THR A 50 0.99 -1.68 3.94
CA THR A 50 0.25 -1.56 2.68
C THR A 50 0.94 -0.50 1.79
N ILE A 51 1.27 -0.88 0.56
CA ILE A 51 1.94 -0.04 -0.43
C ILE A 51 1.05 0.08 -1.66
N PHE A 52 0.86 1.31 -2.10
CA PHE A 52 0.15 1.62 -3.33
C PHE A 52 1.13 2.14 -4.38
N LYS A 53 1.00 1.63 -5.60
CA LYS A 53 1.66 2.17 -6.79
C LYS A 53 0.72 3.15 -7.47
N LEU A 54 1.10 4.42 -7.48
CA LEU A 54 0.39 5.47 -8.19
C LEU A 54 0.58 5.33 -9.71
N ASP A 55 -0.38 5.85 -10.47
CA ASP A 55 -0.30 5.90 -11.94
C ASP A 55 0.90 6.71 -12.44
N ASP A 56 1.33 7.73 -11.66
CA ASP A 56 2.57 8.51 -11.88
C ASP A 56 3.86 7.68 -11.71
N GLY A 57 3.75 6.41 -11.32
CA GLY A 57 4.90 5.50 -11.12
C GLY A 57 5.54 5.56 -9.73
N ARG A 58 5.08 6.48 -8.86
CA ARG A 58 5.52 6.56 -7.46
C ARG A 58 4.90 5.47 -6.61
N TYR A 59 5.61 5.08 -5.55
CA TYR A 59 5.13 4.14 -4.55
C TYR A 59 4.92 4.88 -3.24
N VAL A 60 3.75 4.69 -2.63
CA VAL A 60 3.36 5.39 -1.40
C VAL A 60 2.84 4.41 -0.37
N LEU A 61 3.15 4.66 0.89
CA LEU A 61 2.66 3.85 2.00
C LEU A 61 1.25 4.31 2.38
N SER A 62 0.42 3.37 2.83
CA SER A 62 -0.90 3.69 3.38
C SER A 62 -0.85 4.62 4.60
N THR A 63 0.30 4.75 5.27
CA THR A 63 0.50 5.67 6.39
C THR A 63 0.78 7.11 5.95
N GLU A 64 1.15 7.32 4.67
CA GLU A 64 1.53 8.63 4.12
C GLU A 64 0.39 9.27 3.32
N CYS A 65 -0.71 8.55 3.09
CA CYS A 65 -1.80 8.99 2.25
C CYS A 65 -3.16 8.45 2.72
N GLN A 66 -4.23 9.10 2.31
CA GLN A 66 -5.59 8.62 2.49
C GLN A 66 -6.01 7.87 1.22
N CYS A 67 -6.48 6.63 1.37
CA CYS A 67 -6.89 5.78 0.26
C CYS A 67 -8.38 5.42 0.35
N GLN A 68 -9.08 5.47 -0.78
CA GLN A 68 -10.46 5.05 -0.93
C GLN A 68 -10.56 3.97 -2.03
N PRO A 69 -11.19 2.81 -1.76
CA PRO A 69 -11.39 1.79 -2.80
C PRO A 69 -12.34 2.31 -3.89
N LEU A 70 -12.03 1.96 -5.15
CA LEU A 70 -12.85 2.24 -6.33
C LEU A 70 -13.65 1.00 -6.75
#